data_AF-A0A2H0LT36-F1
#
_entry.id   AF-A0A2H0LT36-F1
#
_cell.length_a   1.000
_cell.length_b   1.000
_cell.length_c   1.000
_cell.angle_alpha   90.00
_cell.angle_beta   90.00
_cell.angle_gamma   90.00
#
_symmetry.space_group_name_H-M   'P 1'
#
loop_
_entity.id
_entity.type
_entity.pdbx_description
1 polymer ?
#
loop_
_entity_poly.entity_id
_entity_poly.type
_entity_poly.pdbx_seq_one_letter_code
_entity_poly.pdbx_strand_id
1 'polypeptide(L)'
;MGYTHYWYRRDREIPRNIFNAILSDFIKLVPALEDFGILLADGHGKGVPTLDSDLISFNGKRRCGHPASYELGIAWPTTNAGGIANPWREDVRSKPWFGGLTIEKRICAGDCSHETCYFPRAYQDDEASFDSHPGKREGTGWQFECCKTAYKPYDLAVTAFLVIAKHHLKESIHVVSDGVTQHWADARIICTQHLSYGIDFELDR
;
A
#
# COMPACT_ATOMS: atom_id res chain seq x y z
N MET A 1 3.89 10.13 11.76
CA MET A 1 3.56 11.18 10.78
C MET A 1 4.15 10.77 9.45
N GLY A 2 3.32 10.48 8.46
CA GLY A 2 3.72 10.00 7.13
C GLY A 2 2.47 9.62 6.35
N TYR A 3 2.54 9.56 5.02
CA TYR A 3 1.41 9.14 4.19
C TYR A 3 1.09 7.66 4.46
N THR A 4 -0.09 7.38 5.02
CA THR A 4 -0.47 6.06 5.57
C THR A 4 -1.75 5.54 4.96
N HIS A 5 -1.80 4.23 4.74
CA HIS A 5 -3.02 3.49 4.47
C HIS A 5 -3.34 2.58 5.65
N TYR A 6 -4.61 2.47 5.99
CA TYR A 6 -5.11 1.72 7.12
C TYR A 6 -6.17 0.75 6.63
N TRP A 7 -6.21 -0.43 7.22
CA TRP A 7 -7.31 -1.35 6.99
C TRP A 7 -7.73 -2.04 8.27
N TYR A 8 -9.02 -2.29 8.34
CA TYR A 8 -9.68 -2.93 9.47
C TYR A 8 -10.36 -4.17 8.92
N ARG A 9 -10.08 -5.32 9.52
CA ARG A 9 -10.73 -6.59 9.16
C ARG A 9 -11.62 -7.08 10.28
N ARG A 10 -12.84 -7.50 9.93
CA ARG A 10 -13.76 -8.10 10.89
C ARG A 10 -13.34 -9.52 11.26
N ASP A 11 -12.89 -10.27 10.27
CA ASP A 11 -12.58 -11.68 10.41
C ASP A 11 -11.12 -11.87 10.88
N ARG A 12 -10.96 -12.58 12.01
CA ARG A 12 -9.63 -12.95 12.54
C ARG A 12 -8.89 -13.88 11.59
N GLU A 13 -9.61 -14.70 10.85
CA GLU A 13 -9.07 -15.62 9.86
C GLU A 13 -9.83 -15.50 8.54
N ILE A 14 -9.11 -15.27 7.45
CA ILE A 14 -9.67 -15.30 6.10
C ILE A 14 -9.75 -16.77 5.65
N PRO A 15 -10.91 -17.22 5.12
CA PRO A 15 -11.01 -18.53 4.49
C PRO A 15 -9.93 -18.75 3.44
N ARG A 16 -9.24 -19.89 3.49
CA ARG A 16 -8.04 -20.15 2.67
C ARG A 16 -8.27 -19.98 1.16
N ASN A 17 -9.45 -20.33 0.66
CA ASN A 17 -9.82 -20.10 -0.75
C ASN A 17 -9.87 -18.62 -1.12
N ILE A 18 -10.41 -17.76 -0.24
CA ILE A 18 -10.46 -16.31 -0.45
C ILE A 18 -9.06 -15.71 -0.35
N PHE A 19 -8.26 -16.11 0.64
CA PHE A 19 -6.88 -15.63 0.76
C PHE A 19 -6.02 -16.04 -0.44
N ASN A 20 -6.16 -17.27 -0.93
CA ASN A 20 -5.48 -17.73 -2.13
C ASN A 20 -5.92 -16.96 -3.38
N ALA A 21 -7.17 -16.50 -3.46
CA ALA A 21 -7.64 -15.65 -4.55
C ALA A 21 -6.98 -14.26 -4.50
N ILE A 22 -6.90 -13.64 -3.32
CA ILE A 22 -6.18 -12.38 -3.08
C ILE A 22 -4.69 -12.53 -3.47
N LEU A 23 -4.03 -13.57 -2.97
CA LEU A 23 -2.64 -13.90 -3.27
C LEU A 23 -2.41 -14.07 -4.77
N SER A 24 -3.23 -14.91 -5.42
CA SER A 24 -3.15 -15.19 -6.85
C SER A 24 -3.28 -13.91 -7.68
N ASP A 25 -4.22 -13.04 -7.34
CA ASP A 25 -4.42 -11.79 -8.07
C ASP A 25 -3.28 -10.79 -7.82
N PHE A 26 -2.76 -10.70 -6.60
CA PHE A 26 -1.61 -9.85 -6.32
C PHE A 26 -0.35 -10.32 -7.05
N ILE A 27 -0.09 -11.63 -7.10
CA ILE A 27 1.04 -12.21 -7.86
C ILE A 27 0.98 -11.81 -9.34
N LYS A 28 -0.20 -11.75 -9.95
CA LYS A 28 -0.35 -11.31 -11.35
C LYS A 28 0.08 -9.87 -11.58
N LEU A 29 0.03 -9.01 -10.57
CA LEU A 29 0.45 -7.61 -10.67
C LEU A 29 1.95 -7.42 -10.48
N VAL A 30 2.65 -8.35 -9.84
CA VAL A 30 4.09 -8.20 -9.52
C VAL A 30 4.93 -7.91 -10.77
N PRO A 31 4.80 -8.63 -11.91
CA PRO A 31 5.59 -8.31 -13.11
C PRO A 31 5.33 -6.89 -13.64
N ALA A 32 4.08 -6.44 -13.62
CA ALA A 32 3.74 -5.09 -14.08
C ALA A 32 4.32 -4.00 -13.16
N LEU A 33 4.37 -4.26 -11.85
CA LEU A 33 5.04 -3.37 -10.89
C LEU A 33 6.55 -3.31 -11.16
N GLU A 34 7.18 -4.44 -11.48
CA GLU A 34 8.60 -4.50 -11.86
C GLU A 34 8.89 -3.73 -13.15
N ASP A 35 8.00 -3.79 -14.14
CA ASP A 35 8.08 -3.00 -15.38
C ASP A 35 8.05 -1.49 -15.11
N PHE A 36 7.37 -1.05 -14.04
CA PHE A 36 7.40 0.34 -13.55
C PHE A 36 8.63 0.66 -12.68
N GLY A 37 9.59 -0.26 -12.54
CA GLY A 37 10.79 -0.10 -11.71
C GLY A 37 10.52 -0.29 -10.21
N ILE A 38 9.39 -0.88 -9.84
CA ILE A 38 8.98 -1.09 -8.45
C ILE A 38 9.38 -2.49 -8.02
N LEU A 39 10.57 -2.59 -7.41
CA LEU A 39 11.05 -3.84 -6.84
C LEU A 39 10.52 -4.03 -5.42
N LEU A 40 9.76 -5.11 -5.22
CA LEU A 40 9.31 -5.54 -3.90
C LEU A 40 10.37 -6.38 -3.20
N ALA A 41 10.34 -6.33 -1.87
CA ALA A 41 11.27 -7.01 -0.98
C ALA A 41 10.50 -7.53 0.24
N ASP A 42 11.20 -8.23 1.14
CA ASP A 42 10.68 -8.64 2.45
C ASP A 42 10.23 -7.43 3.27
N GLY A 43 9.59 -7.66 4.42
CA GLY A 43 9.14 -6.57 5.29
C GLY A 43 10.25 -5.61 5.75
N HIS A 44 11.50 -6.05 5.78
CA HIS A 44 12.65 -5.21 6.09
C HIS A 44 13.26 -4.51 4.87
N GLY A 45 12.66 -4.64 3.69
CA GLY A 45 13.13 -4.06 2.44
C GLY A 45 14.35 -4.77 1.85
N LYS A 46 14.57 -6.05 2.19
CA LYS A 46 15.67 -6.90 1.69
C LYS A 46 15.12 -8.16 1.01
N GLY A 47 15.95 -8.90 0.29
CA GLY A 47 15.55 -10.19 -0.28
C GLY A 47 14.31 -10.11 -1.19
N VAL A 48 13.35 -11.01 -0.95
CA VAL A 48 12.11 -11.19 -1.72
C VAL A 48 10.90 -11.07 -0.78
N PRO A 49 9.72 -10.63 -1.26
CA PRO A 49 8.51 -10.57 -0.45
C PRO A 49 8.05 -11.97 0.00
N THR A 50 7.36 -12.04 1.14
CA THR A 50 6.66 -13.25 1.58
C THR A 50 5.28 -13.27 0.94
N LEU A 51 5.06 -14.16 -0.02
CA LEU A 51 3.82 -14.31 -0.77
C LEU A 51 3.41 -15.79 -0.75
N ASP A 52 2.77 -16.21 0.33
CA ASP A 52 2.30 -17.60 0.51
C ASP A 52 0.84 -17.66 0.99
N SER A 53 0.34 -18.87 1.26
CA SER A 53 -1.06 -19.09 1.63
C SER A 53 -1.43 -18.67 3.05
N ASP A 54 -0.48 -18.17 3.83
CA ASP A 54 -0.66 -17.79 5.23
C ASP A 54 -0.24 -16.34 5.50
N LEU A 55 0.64 -15.77 4.67
CA LEU A 55 1.10 -14.39 4.79
C LEU A 55 1.38 -13.73 3.44
N ILE A 56 0.86 -12.51 3.28
CA ILE A 56 1.33 -11.55 2.28
C ILE A 56 2.05 -10.44 3.05
N SER A 57 3.37 -10.37 2.89
CA SER A 57 4.21 -9.38 3.56
C SER A 57 5.28 -8.86 2.62
N PHE A 58 5.32 -7.55 2.42
CA PHE A 58 6.27 -6.91 1.53
C PHE A 58 6.61 -5.49 1.93
N ASN A 59 7.71 -4.99 1.39
CA ASN A 59 8.13 -3.59 1.46
C ASN A 59 8.75 -3.21 0.12
N GLY A 60 9.03 -1.92 -0.09
CA GLY A 60 9.89 -1.50 -1.18
C GLY A 60 11.33 -1.96 -0.96
N LYS A 61 12.09 -2.17 -2.04
CA LYS A 61 13.50 -2.57 -1.95
C LYS A 61 14.37 -1.42 -1.41
N ARG A 62 15.18 -1.72 -0.39
CA ARG A 62 16.30 -0.86 0.04
C ARG A 62 17.39 -0.85 -1.01
N ARG A 63 18.11 0.27 -1.13
CA ARG A 63 19.18 0.42 -2.13
C ARG A 63 18.68 -0.01 -3.51
N CYS A 64 17.52 0.51 -3.90
CA CYS A 64 16.79 0.09 -5.10
C CYS A 64 17.50 0.47 -6.41
N GLY A 65 18.58 1.26 -6.35
CA GLY A 65 19.34 1.71 -7.52
C GLY A 65 18.87 3.05 -8.09
N HIS A 66 17.76 3.59 -7.59
CA HIS A 66 17.35 4.97 -7.89
C HIS A 66 18.38 5.98 -7.33
N PRO A 67 18.53 7.16 -7.95
CA PRO A 67 19.46 8.18 -7.48
C PRO A 67 19.05 8.69 -6.08
N ALA A 68 20.05 8.84 -5.21
CA ALA A 68 19.90 9.43 -3.88
C ALA A 68 20.17 10.94 -3.91
N SER A 69 19.61 11.64 -4.90
CA SER A 69 20.00 13.01 -5.26
C SER A 69 19.42 14.11 -4.36
N TYR A 70 18.48 13.79 -3.46
CA TYR A 70 17.86 14.76 -2.57
C TYR A 70 17.17 14.10 -1.36
N GLU A 71 17.12 14.83 -0.25
CA GLU A 71 16.36 14.45 0.94
C GLU A 71 14.89 14.85 0.76
N LEU A 72 13.99 13.88 0.94
CA LEU A 72 12.55 14.08 0.75
C LEU A 72 11.83 14.56 2.03
N GLY A 73 12.50 14.51 3.19
CA GLY A 73 11.88 14.70 4.50
C GLY A 73 10.71 13.72 4.71
N ILE A 74 9.64 14.18 5.36
CA ILE A 74 8.35 13.49 5.33
C ILE A 74 7.67 13.90 4.03
N ALA A 75 7.75 13.09 2.98
CA ALA A 75 7.07 13.41 1.71
C ALA A 75 5.54 13.28 1.85
N TRP A 76 4.80 14.17 1.20
CA TRP A 76 3.34 14.13 1.16
C TRP A 76 2.79 14.34 -0.26
N PRO A 77 1.84 13.55 -0.76
CA PRO A 77 1.29 13.78 -2.09
C PRO A 77 0.45 15.06 -2.13
N THR A 78 0.57 15.82 -3.22
CA THR A 78 -0.43 16.87 -3.55
C THR A 78 -1.78 16.23 -3.87
N THR A 79 -2.86 17.01 -3.87
CA THR A 79 -4.22 16.50 -4.11
C THR A 79 -4.35 15.72 -5.43
N ASN A 80 -3.61 16.11 -6.46
CA ASN A 80 -3.66 15.50 -7.80
C ASN A 80 -2.47 14.58 -8.09
N ALA A 81 -1.69 14.22 -7.06
CA ALA A 81 -0.52 13.38 -7.26
C ALA A 81 -0.89 12.00 -7.83
N GLY A 82 -0.04 11.50 -8.73
CA GLY A 82 -0.24 10.22 -9.39
C GLY A 82 0.97 9.81 -10.24
N GLY A 83 1.04 8.53 -10.58
CA GLY A 83 2.13 7.93 -11.33
C GLY A 83 3.42 7.70 -10.53
N ILE A 84 4.41 7.15 -11.22
CA ILE A 84 5.78 6.93 -10.73
C ILE A 84 6.70 7.93 -11.44
N ALA A 85 7.50 8.66 -10.69
CA ALA A 85 8.49 9.57 -11.26
C ALA A 85 9.63 8.79 -11.94
N ASN A 86 10.16 9.31 -13.04
CA ASN A 86 11.52 8.97 -13.48
C ASN A 86 12.53 9.77 -12.64
N PRO A 87 13.22 9.16 -11.66
CA PRO A 87 14.04 9.92 -10.70
C PRO A 87 15.33 10.49 -11.32
N TRP A 88 15.67 10.13 -12.56
CA TRP A 88 16.82 10.70 -13.28
C TRP A 88 16.46 11.93 -14.11
N ARG A 89 15.17 12.19 -14.35
CA ARG A 89 14.71 13.20 -15.31
C ARG A 89 13.68 14.16 -14.74
N GLU A 90 12.94 13.75 -13.72
CA GLU A 90 11.80 14.50 -13.22
C GLU A 90 12.06 15.05 -11.82
N ASP A 91 11.88 16.36 -11.66
CA ASP A 91 11.69 16.97 -10.35
C ASP A 91 10.19 17.02 -10.05
N VAL A 92 9.77 16.26 -9.04
CA VAL A 92 8.36 16.11 -8.67
C VAL A 92 8.00 16.85 -7.39
N ARG A 93 8.96 17.61 -6.82
CA ARG A 93 8.75 18.41 -5.62
C ARG A 93 7.87 19.60 -5.94
N SER A 94 6.93 19.91 -5.04
CA SER A 94 5.95 20.96 -5.23
C SER A 94 6.12 22.04 -4.17
N LYS A 95 5.42 21.98 -3.04
CA LYS A 95 5.43 23.03 -2.00
C LYS A 95 5.97 22.50 -0.67
N PRO A 96 6.59 23.34 0.17
CA PRO A 96 6.86 22.98 1.55
C PRO A 96 5.59 22.67 2.34
N TRP A 97 5.69 21.76 3.31
CA TRP A 97 4.71 21.55 4.37
C TRP A 97 5.44 21.29 5.69
N PHE A 98 4.72 21.19 6.81
CA PHE A 98 5.35 21.22 8.14
C PHE A 98 6.44 20.14 8.35
N GLY A 99 6.37 19.02 7.63
CA GLY A 99 7.29 17.88 7.76
C GLY A 99 8.28 17.69 6.61
N GLY A 100 8.26 18.54 5.57
CA GLY A 100 9.10 18.34 4.39
C GLY A 100 8.53 19.01 3.14
N LEU A 101 8.44 18.26 2.04
CA LEU A 101 7.90 18.73 0.76
C LEU A 101 6.70 17.91 0.32
N THR A 102 5.78 18.56 -0.38
CA THR A 102 4.78 17.86 -1.15
C THR A 102 5.35 17.39 -2.49
N ILE A 103 4.83 16.29 -3.02
CA ILE A 103 5.26 15.68 -4.28
C ILE A 103 4.08 15.35 -5.19
N GLU A 104 4.29 15.47 -6.51
CA GLU A 104 3.26 15.24 -7.53
C GLU A 104 3.24 13.79 -8.07
N LYS A 105 4.32 13.03 -7.87
CA LYS A 105 4.42 11.61 -8.29
C LYS A 105 5.16 10.80 -7.23
N ARG A 106 4.93 9.48 -7.21
CA ARG A 106 5.66 8.59 -6.30
C ARG A 106 7.14 8.59 -6.62
N ILE A 107 7.98 8.75 -5.60
CA ILE A 107 9.42 8.86 -5.78
C ILE A 107 10.19 8.38 -4.55
N CYS A 108 11.40 7.87 -4.74
CA CYS A 108 12.31 7.53 -3.66
C CYS A 108 13.72 8.06 -3.95
N ALA A 109 14.52 8.26 -2.91
CA ALA A 109 15.89 8.77 -2.99
C ALA A 109 16.90 7.62 -2.82
N GLY A 110 16.81 6.60 -3.68
CA GLY A 110 17.65 5.40 -3.63
C GLY A 110 17.29 4.36 -2.57
N ASP A 111 16.31 4.68 -1.70
CA ASP A 111 15.69 3.72 -0.79
C ASP A 111 14.16 3.79 -0.93
N CYS A 112 13.61 2.77 -1.58
CA CYS A 112 12.17 2.67 -1.83
C CYS A 112 11.43 1.98 -0.67
N SER A 113 12.11 1.45 0.35
CA SER A 113 11.49 0.86 1.54
C SER A 113 10.93 1.92 2.49
N HIS A 114 9.87 1.63 3.26
CA HIS A 114 9.45 2.50 4.36
C HIS A 114 8.94 1.73 5.59
N GLU A 115 7.72 1.18 5.53
CA GLU A 115 7.16 0.28 6.53
C GLU A 115 6.70 -1.01 5.84
N THR A 116 6.53 -2.07 6.61
CA THR A 116 6.05 -3.36 6.08
C THR A 116 4.56 -3.25 5.78
N CYS A 117 4.16 -3.62 4.56
CA CYS A 117 2.77 -4.01 4.33
C CYS A 117 2.63 -5.45 4.82
N TYR A 118 1.90 -5.65 5.92
CA TYR A 118 1.73 -6.94 6.59
C TYR A 118 0.26 -7.36 6.55
N PHE A 119 -0.03 -8.48 5.90
CA PHE A 119 -1.40 -8.96 5.75
C PHE A 119 -1.46 -10.48 6.01
N PRO A 120 -1.61 -10.90 7.28
CA PRO A 120 -1.69 -12.31 7.62
C PRO A 120 -3.04 -12.88 7.26
N ARG A 121 -3.13 -14.16 6.89
CA ARG A 121 -4.41 -14.83 6.70
C ARG A 121 -5.17 -14.93 8.02
N ALA A 122 -4.47 -15.31 9.08
CA ALA A 122 -5.01 -15.46 10.44
C ALA A 122 -4.18 -14.64 11.44
N TYR A 123 -4.86 -13.84 12.27
CA TYR A 123 -4.24 -13.14 13.40
C TYR A 123 -4.04 -14.08 14.59
N GLN A 124 -2.94 -13.95 15.32
CA GLN A 124 -2.71 -14.72 16.56
C GLN A 124 -3.51 -14.14 17.74
N ASP A 125 -3.63 -14.90 18.83
CA ASP A 125 -4.45 -14.53 20.01
C ASP A 125 -3.90 -13.37 20.84
N ASP A 126 -2.66 -12.96 20.59
CA ASP A 126 -1.95 -11.88 21.28
C ASP A 126 -1.68 -10.64 20.41
N GLU A 127 -1.98 -10.70 19.11
CA GLU A 127 -1.88 -9.52 18.23
C GLU A 127 -3.03 -8.56 18.58
N ALA A 128 -2.67 -7.33 18.95
CA ALA A 128 -3.57 -6.35 19.54
C ALA A 128 -4.78 -6.06 18.64
N SER A 129 -5.94 -6.61 19.00
CA SER A 129 -7.22 -6.13 18.50
C SER A 129 -7.41 -4.69 18.98
N PHE A 130 -7.50 -3.74 18.08
CA PHE A 130 -7.90 -2.38 18.45
C PHE A 130 -9.42 -2.35 18.62
N ASP A 131 -9.87 -1.99 19.81
CA ASP A 131 -11.31 -1.82 20.17
C ASP A 131 -11.98 -0.61 19.50
N SER A 132 -11.42 -0.08 18.42
CA SER A 132 -11.96 1.10 17.76
C SER A 132 -11.77 1.06 16.25
N HIS A 133 -12.83 0.64 15.57
CA HIS A 133 -13.09 1.06 14.18
C HIS A 133 -13.26 2.59 14.16
N PRO A 134 -12.70 3.32 13.19
CA PRO A 134 -12.75 4.80 13.14
C PRO A 134 -14.18 5.39 13.09
N GLY A 135 -15.19 4.54 12.83
CA GLY A 135 -16.60 4.90 12.72
C GLY A 135 -17.51 4.35 13.82
N LYS A 136 -17.00 3.56 14.78
CA LYS A 136 -17.83 2.99 15.86
C LYS A 136 -17.18 3.20 17.22
N ARG A 137 -17.78 4.09 18.02
CA ARG A 137 -17.38 4.40 19.41
C ARG A 137 -17.44 3.21 20.38
N GLU A 138 -17.93 2.05 19.95
CA GLU A 138 -18.11 0.82 20.75
C GLU A 138 -17.65 -0.44 19.99
N GLY A 139 -16.71 -0.30 19.04
CA GLY A 139 -16.38 -1.34 18.08
C GLY A 139 -15.39 -2.40 18.58
N THR A 140 -15.81 -3.29 19.48
CA THR A 140 -15.07 -4.54 19.73
C THR A 140 -15.08 -5.41 18.45
N GLY A 141 -13.94 -5.99 18.09
CA GLY A 141 -13.88 -7.06 17.08
C GLY A 141 -13.37 -6.72 15.67
N TRP A 142 -12.66 -5.60 15.47
CA TRP A 142 -11.92 -5.37 14.22
C TRP A 142 -10.40 -5.48 14.46
N GLN A 143 -9.71 -6.15 13.55
CA GLN A 143 -8.25 -6.25 13.52
C GLN A 143 -7.70 -5.08 12.72
N PHE A 144 -6.85 -4.28 13.35
CA PHE A 144 -6.29 -3.07 12.77
C PHE A 144 -4.89 -3.31 12.26
N GLU A 145 -4.63 -2.81 11.06
CA GLU A 145 -3.30 -2.75 10.48
C GLU A 145 -3.13 -1.45 9.70
N CYS A 146 -1.88 -1.05 9.50
CA CYS A 146 -1.55 0.10 8.68
C CYS A 146 -0.17 -0.04 8.03
N CYS A 147 0.05 0.71 6.97
CA CYS A 147 1.34 0.79 6.30
C CYS A 147 1.62 2.23 5.91
N LYS A 148 2.65 2.84 6.52
CA LYS A 148 3.17 4.13 6.04
C LYS A 148 4.03 3.87 4.82
N THR A 149 3.69 4.52 3.72
CA THR A 149 4.43 4.36 2.46
C THR A 149 5.30 5.55 2.13
N ALA A 150 5.01 6.72 2.74
CA ALA A 150 5.62 8.01 2.40
C ALA A 150 5.52 8.33 0.90
N TYR A 151 4.49 7.79 0.23
CA TYR A 151 4.26 7.93 -1.21
C TYR A 151 5.49 7.55 -2.06
N LYS A 152 6.29 6.59 -1.56
CA LYS A 152 7.39 5.97 -2.32
C LYS A 152 6.84 5.06 -3.42
N PRO A 153 7.64 4.64 -4.42
CA PRO A 153 7.16 3.85 -5.56
C PRO A 153 6.37 2.59 -5.16
N TYR A 154 6.80 1.88 -4.12
CA TYR A 154 6.09 0.68 -3.63
C TYR A 154 4.69 0.97 -3.05
N ASP A 155 4.33 2.22 -2.79
CA ASP A 155 2.96 2.64 -2.45
C ASP A 155 1.94 2.17 -3.48
N LEU A 156 2.32 2.12 -4.77
CA LEU A 156 1.45 1.58 -5.81
C LEU A 156 1.13 0.10 -5.57
N ALA A 157 2.10 -0.68 -5.08
CA ALA A 157 1.87 -2.08 -4.73
C ALA A 157 0.95 -2.21 -3.51
N VAL A 158 1.14 -1.38 -2.48
CA VAL A 158 0.27 -1.36 -1.28
C VAL A 158 -1.17 -1.00 -1.65
N THR A 159 -1.36 0.06 -2.41
CA THR A 159 -2.69 0.51 -2.84
C THR A 159 -3.37 -0.51 -3.78
N ALA A 160 -2.65 -1.06 -4.76
CA ALA A 160 -3.19 -2.13 -5.61
C ALA A 160 -3.55 -3.39 -4.81
N PHE A 161 -2.72 -3.78 -3.85
CA PHE A 161 -3.02 -4.89 -2.94
C PHE A 161 -4.31 -4.66 -2.15
N LEU A 162 -4.51 -3.47 -1.60
CA LEU A 162 -5.70 -3.15 -0.81
C LEU A 162 -6.97 -3.06 -1.68
N VAL A 163 -6.85 -2.65 -2.94
CA VAL A 163 -7.96 -2.74 -3.92
C VAL A 163 -8.36 -4.21 -4.15
N ILE A 164 -7.39 -5.11 -4.32
CA ILE A 164 -7.63 -6.56 -4.46
C ILE A 164 -8.26 -7.12 -3.19
N ALA A 165 -7.72 -6.80 -2.02
CA ALA A 165 -8.24 -7.27 -0.74
C ALA A 165 -9.70 -6.82 -0.54
N LYS A 166 -10.01 -5.55 -0.84
CA LYS A 166 -11.38 -5.02 -0.78
C LYS A 166 -12.33 -5.73 -1.74
N HIS A 167 -11.88 -6.04 -2.96
CA HIS A 167 -12.70 -6.77 -3.93
C HIS A 167 -13.15 -8.16 -3.40
N HIS A 168 -12.21 -8.91 -2.83
CA HIS A 168 -12.46 -10.27 -2.35
C HIS A 168 -13.16 -10.32 -0.99
N LEU A 169 -12.82 -9.42 -0.06
CA LEU A 169 -13.36 -9.39 1.30
C LEU A 169 -14.61 -8.53 1.44
N LYS A 170 -14.87 -7.60 0.51
CA LYS A 170 -16.06 -6.74 0.49
C LYS A 170 -16.22 -6.00 1.83
N GLU A 171 -17.35 -6.20 2.51
CA GLU A 171 -17.67 -5.59 3.81
C GLU A 171 -16.89 -6.18 4.99
N SER A 172 -16.16 -7.30 4.80
CA SER A 172 -15.28 -7.87 5.85
C SER A 172 -13.96 -7.09 6.01
N ILE A 173 -13.67 -6.15 5.11
CA ILE A 173 -12.53 -5.22 5.22
C ILE A 173 -12.99 -3.77 4.99
N HIS A 174 -12.46 -2.87 5.80
CA HIS A 174 -12.60 -1.43 5.65
C HIS A 174 -11.23 -0.82 5.37
N VAL A 175 -11.09 -0.05 4.30
CA VAL A 175 -9.83 0.54 3.82
C VAL A 175 -9.96 2.05 3.82
N VAL A 176 -9.09 2.71 4.59
CA VAL A 176 -9.03 4.18 4.72
C VAL A 176 -7.58 4.65 4.52
N SER A 177 -7.40 5.94 4.26
CA SER A 177 -6.09 6.51 3.96
C SER A 177 -6.00 7.94 4.50
N ASP A 178 -4.78 8.39 4.82
CA ASP A 178 -4.52 9.82 5.02
C ASP A 178 -4.65 10.62 3.71
N GLY A 179 -4.65 9.94 2.56
CA GLY A 179 -4.82 10.51 1.23
C GLY A 179 -6.26 10.65 0.76
N VAL A 180 -6.41 10.99 -0.53
CA VAL A 180 -7.71 11.07 -1.21
C VAL A 180 -7.83 9.98 -2.26
N THR A 181 -9.06 9.65 -2.70
CA THR A 181 -9.31 8.66 -3.75
C THR A 181 -8.45 8.89 -5.00
N GLN A 182 -8.19 10.14 -5.38
CA GLN A 182 -7.38 10.46 -6.56
C GLN A 182 -5.98 9.83 -6.52
N HIS A 183 -5.38 9.69 -5.34
CA HIS A 183 -4.05 9.06 -5.18
C HIS A 183 -4.05 7.57 -5.52
N TRP A 184 -5.22 6.94 -5.53
CA TRP A 184 -5.44 5.52 -5.80
C TRP A 184 -5.80 5.25 -7.27
N ALA A 185 -5.84 6.28 -8.12
CA ALA A 185 -6.18 6.13 -9.55
C ALA A 185 -5.27 5.12 -10.26
N ASP A 186 -3.96 5.16 -10.01
CA ASP A 186 -3.00 4.21 -10.61
C ASP A 186 -3.27 2.76 -10.19
N ALA A 187 -3.62 2.53 -8.92
CA ALA A 187 -3.97 1.22 -8.40
C ALA A 187 -5.26 0.68 -9.02
N ARG A 188 -6.27 1.54 -9.18
CA ARG A 188 -7.53 1.22 -9.88
C ARG A 188 -7.28 0.82 -11.33
N ILE A 189 -6.42 1.56 -12.02
CA ILE A 189 -6.06 1.32 -13.43
C ILE A 189 -5.31 -0.01 -13.58
N ILE A 190 -4.25 -0.25 -12.80
CA ILE A 190 -3.45 -1.48 -12.94
C ILE A 190 -4.27 -2.73 -12.57
N CYS A 191 -5.13 -2.65 -11.53
CA CYS A 191 -6.05 -3.74 -11.22
C CYS A 191 -7.03 -3.99 -12.37
N THR A 192 -7.57 -2.93 -12.98
CA THR A 192 -8.52 -3.08 -14.10
C THR A 192 -7.86 -3.71 -15.32
N GLN A 193 -6.64 -3.27 -15.66
CA GLN A 193 -5.91 -3.78 -16.82
C GLN A 193 -5.52 -5.25 -16.69
N HIS A 194 -5.14 -5.70 -15.49
CA HIS A 194 -4.60 -7.05 -15.29
C HIS A 194 -5.60 -8.04 -14.67
N LEU A 195 -6.63 -7.55 -13.97
CA LEU A 195 -7.59 -8.36 -13.22
C LEU A 195 -9.05 -8.14 -13.66
N SER A 196 -9.29 -7.18 -14.57
CA SER A 196 -10.63 -6.81 -15.07
C SER A 196 -11.59 -6.25 -14.02
N TYR A 197 -11.07 -5.82 -12.86
CA TYR A 197 -11.85 -5.13 -11.82
C TYR A 197 -10.98 -4.08 -11.09
N GLY A 198 -11.62 -3.25 -10.28
CA GLY A 198 -10.94 -2.27 -9.43
C GLY A 198 -11.14 -0.82 -9.85
N ILE A 199 -11.64 -0.57 -11.07
CA ILE A 199 -11.92 0.80 -11.53
C ILE A 199 -12.93 1.51 -10.64
N ASP A 200 -13.88 0.82 -10.03
CA ASP A 200 -14.92 1.42 -9.17
C ASP A 200 -14.54 1.46 -7.69
N PHE A 201 -13.29 1.11 -7.33
CA PHE A 201 -12.85 1.17 -5.95
C PHE A 201 -12.86 2.61 -5.43
N GLU A 202 -13.42 2.78 -4.24
CA GLU A 202 -13.43 4.01 -3.47
C GLU A 202 -12.97 3.69 -2.04
N LEU A 203 -12.30 4.67 -1.41
CA LEU A 203 -11.96 4.59 0.01
C LEU A 203 -13.23 4.57 0.85
N ASP A 204 -13.20 3.79 1.92
CA ASP A 204 -14.29 3.79 2.87
C ASP A 204 -14.30 5.11 3.70
N ARG A 205 -15.47 5.47 4.24
CA ARG A 205 -15.71 6.71 4.99
C ARG A 205 -15.99 6.46 6.46
#